data_AF-A0A817P7F4-F1
#
_entry.id   AF-A0A817P7F4-F1
#
_cell.length_a   1.000
_cell.length_b   1.000
_cell.length_c   1.000
_cell.angle_alpha   90.00
_cell.angle_beta   90.00
_cell.angle_gamma   90.00
#
_symmetry.space_group_name_H-M   'P 1'
#
loop_
_entity.id
_entity.type
_entity.pdbx_description
1 polymer ?
#
loop_
_entity_poly.entity_id
_entity_poly.type
_entity_poly.pdbx_seq_one_letter_code
_entity_poly.pdbx_strand_id
1 'polypeptide(L)'
;MIYDFYCTGSDDQLTLIDNEQAFHRIKLSPKILIDVSSHSALNSVSCQTHLLNSTITISFPCILAPTALHRLSSNEHGQLATFRAAVACSTIMCISTMVSICMERIADEHWEQIKANYPRSTSQLRYKLYVFKNRQDTQRLIEHAERCGYKALVVTVDHCEVGNRECDIHNQFSLPYGIQVENIIDDKCNDFAKAYCRAPIDASLP
;
A
#
# COMPACT_ATOMS: atom_id res chain seq x y z
N MET A 1 13.01 -16.16 5.36
CA MET A 1 13.47 -14.77 5.44
C MET A 1 12.54 -13.79 4.70
N ILE A 2 12.58 -13.62 3.37
CA ILE A 2 11.70 -12.63 2.68
C ILE A 2 10.21 -12.99 2.79
N TYR A 3 9.88 -14.27 2.68
CA TYR A 3 8.51 -14.74 2.86
C TYR A 3 7.98 -14.38 4.27
N ASP A 4 8.78 -14.65 5.30
CA ASP A 4 8.40 -14.38 6.69
C ASP A 4 8.18 -12.88 6.95
N PHE A 5 8.99 -12.01 6.36
CA PHE A 5 8.79 -10.55 6.43
C PHE A 5 7.39 -10.11 5.95
N TYR A 6 6.84 -10.78 4.94
CA TYR A 6 5.51 -10.50 4.42
C TYR A 6 4.38 -11.21 5.18
N CYS A 7 4.60 -12.45 5.59
CA CYS A 7 3.52 -13.31 6.08
C CYS A 7 3.30 -13.26 7.60
N THR A 8 4.23 -12.69 8.37
CA THR A 8 4.20 -12.80 9.84
C THR A 8 3.59 -11.58 10.54
N GLY A 9 3.00 -11.81 11.71
CA GLY A 9 2.50 -10.79 12.62
C GLY A 9 3.52 -10.36 13.68
N SER A 10 3.04 -9.63 14.69
CA SER A 10 3.82 -9.33 15.90
C SER A 10 3.61 -10.39 16.98
N ASP A 11 4.64 -10.59 17.82
CA ASP A 11 4.65 -11.51 18.96
C ASP A 11 4.15 -12.91 18.56
N ASP A 12 3.27 -13.51 19.38
CA ASP A 12 2.62 -14.81 19.14
C ASP A 12 1.63 -14.82 17.96
N GLN A 13 1.51 -13.71 17.21
CA GLN A 13 0.67 -13.56 16.02
C GLN A 13 -0.83 -13.82 16.26
N LEU A 14 -1.29 -13.68 17.51
CA LEU A 14 -2.69 -13.94 17.89
C LEU A 14 -3.68 -13.09 17.10
N THR A 15 -3.39 -11.79 16.91
CA THR A 15 -4.24 -10.90 16.12
C THR A 15 -4.24 -11.27 14.63
N LEU A 16 -3.12 -11.76 14.08
CA LEU A 16 -3.08 -12.23 12.70
C LEU A 16 -4.03 -13.41 12.50
N ILE A 17 -4.00 -14.37 13.42
CA ILE A 17 -4.90 -15.53 13.41
C ILE A 17 -6.35 -15.10 13.62
N ASP A 18 -6.63 -14.23 14.59
CA ASP A 18 -8.00 -13.79 14.86
C ASP A 18 -8.60 -12.96 13.72
N ASN A 19 -7.79 -12.19 12.97
CA ASN A 19 -8.26 -11.46 11.79
C ASN A 19 -8.90 -12.39 10.75
N GLU A 20 -8.30 -13.57 10.49
CA GLU A 20 -8.86 -14.57 9.58
C GLU A 20 -10.09 -15.26 10.21
N GLN A 21 -9.97 -15.68 11.47
CA GLN A 21 -11.05 -16.33 12.20
C GLN A 21 -12.30 -15.45 12.34
N ALA A 22 -12.14 -14.13 12.41
CA ALA A 22 -13.22 -13.15 12.46
C ALA A 22 -14.17 -13.28 11.27
N PHE A 23 -13.65 -13.46 10.06
CA PHE A 23 -14.48 -13.64 8.87
C PHE A 23 -15.30 -14.93 8.92
N HIS A 24 -14.77 -16.01 9.50
CA HIS A 24 -15.51 -17.27 9.67
C HIS A 24 -16.69 -17.16 10.64
N ARG A 25 -16.64 -16.20 11.58
CA ARG A 25 -17.74 -15.92 12.51
C ARG A 25 -18.91 -15.20 11.81
N ILE A 26 -18.65 -14.48 10.72
CA ILE A 26 -19.67 -13.79 9.94
C ILE A 26 -20.38 -14.80 9.02
N LYS A 27 -21.69 -14.97 9.19
CA LYS A 27 -22.51 -15.84 8.34
C LYS A 27 -23.29 -15.01 7.33
N LEU A 28 -23.24 -15.40 6.06
CA LEU A 28 -24.05 -14.81 5.00
C LEU A 28 -25.42 -15.49 4.97
N SER A 29 -26.49 -14.70 4.97
CA SER A 29 -27.85 -15.18 4.74
C SER A 29 -28.27 -14.79 3.31
N PRO A 30 -28.01 -15.65 2.30
CA PRO A 30 -28.34 -15.34 0.92
C PRO A 30 -29.86 -15.19 0.76
N LYS A 31 -30.28 -14.15 0.04
CA LYS A 31 -31.69 -13.95 -0.30
C LYS A 31 -32.04 -14.75 -1.55
N ILE A 32 -33.16 -15.45 -1.51
CA ILE A 32 -33.66 -16.26 -2.63
C ILE A 32 -34.63 -15.45 -3.51
N LEU A 33 -34.81 -15.89 -4.76
CA LEU A 33 -35.73 -15.27 -5.74
C LEU A 33 -35.45 -13.78 -6.01
N ILE A 34 -34.18 -13.37 -5.90
CA ILE A 34 -33.73 -12.05 -6.35
C ILE A 34 -33.28 -12.18 -7.80
N ASP A 35 -33.79 -11.31 -8.66
CA ASP A 35 -33.29 -11.18 -10.02
C ASP A 35 -31.87 -10.64 -10.02
N VAL A 36 -30.93 -11.54 -10.33
CA VAL A 36 -29.51 -11.24 -10.52
C VAL A 36 -29.11 -11.38 -12.00
N SER A 37 -30.06 -11.32 -12.94
CA SER A 37 -29.78 -11.39 -14.39
C SER A 37 -28.90 -10.23 -14.86
N SER A 38 -29.01 -9.07 -14.21
CA SER A 38 -28.07 -7.97 -14.35
C SER A 38 -26.63 -8.35 -13.95
N HIS A 39 -26.41 -9.47 -13.26
CA HIS A 39 -25.09 -9.98 -12.86
C HIS A 39 -24.61 -11.14 -13.77
N SER A 40 -25.46 -11.73 -14.62
CA SER A 40 -25.10 -12.90 -15.45
C SER A 40 -24.62 -12.55 -16.85
N ALA A 41 -24.84 -11.33 -17.33
CA ALA A 41 -24.22 -10.87 -18.58
C ALA A 41 -22.72 -10.64 -18.32
N LEU A 42 -21.85 -11.18 -19.18
CA LEU A 42 -20.37 -11.12 -19.08
C LEU A 42 -19.77 -9.72 -18.84
N ASN A 43 -20.56 -8.65 -19.00
CA ASN A 43 -20.16 -7.26 -18.87
C ASN A 43 -21.02 -6.45 -17.87
N SER A 44 -21.86 -7.09 -17.04
CA SER A 44 -22.89 -6.41 -16.24
C SER A 44 -22.76 -6.62 -14.72
N VAL A 45 -21.73 -7.32 -14.23
CA VAL A 45 -21.39 -7.30 -12.80
C VAL A 45 -20.72 -5.97 -12.47
N SER A 46 -21.52 -4.94 -12.18
CA SER A 46 -21.00 -3.69 -11.65
C SER A 46 -20.83 -3.83 -10.14
N CYS A 47 -19.68 -4.36 -9.71
CA CYS A 47 -19.19 -4.19 -8.33
C CYS A 47 -18.65 -2.77 -8.09
N GLN A 48 -18.99 -1.84 -8.98
CA GLN A 48 -18.50 -0.50 -8.96
C GLN A 48 -19.02 0.22 -7.73
N THR A 49 -18.14 0.99 -7.09
CA THR A 49 -18.52 1.80 -5.93
C THR A 49 -17.88 3.18 -6.02
N HIS A 50 -18.50 4.14 -5.33
CA HIS A 50 -17.97 5.47 -5.15
C HIS A 50 -17.30 5.57 -3.77
N LEU A 51 -16.14 6.23 -3.67
CA LEU A 51 -15.45 6.45 -2.40
C LEU A 51 -15.72 7.85 -1.83
N LEU A 52 -15.82 7.99 -0.51
CA LEU A 52 -15.79 9.27 0.23
C LEU A 52 -16.76 10.35 -0.30
N ASN A 53 -18.04 10.01 -0.49
CA ASN A 53 -19.08 10.91 -1.01
C ASN A 53 -18.72 11.58 -2.36
N SER A 54 -17.80 11.00 -3.14
CA SER A 54 -17.13 11.66 -4.26
C SER A 54 -17.47 11.07 -5.64
N THR A 55 -16.99 11.77 -6.67
CA THR A 55 -16.95 11.37 -8.08
C THR A 55 -15.98 10.22 -8.39
N ILE A 56 -15.16 9.81 -7.41
CA ILE A 56 -14.15 8.76 -7.60
C ILE A 56 -14.85 7.42 -7.61
N THR A 57 -14.70 6.72 -8.72
CA THR A 57 -15.39 5.48 -8.99
C THR A 57 -14.37 4.37 -9.21
N ILE A 58 -14.46 3.28 -8.46
CA ILE A 58 -13.60 2.10 -8.62
C ILE A 58 -14.42 0.89 -9.04
N SER A 59 -13.85 -0.02 -9.82
CA SER A 59 -14.58 -1.16 -10.39
C SER A 59 -15.00 -2.24 -9.40
N PHE A 60 -14.37 -2.28 -8.22
CA PHE A 60 -14.63 -3.26 -7.16
C PHE A 60 -14.33 -2.61 -5.81
N PRO A 61 -15.07 -2.91 -4.71
CA PRO A 61 -14.90 -2.23 -3.42
C PRO A 61 -13.67 -2.72 -2.63
N CYS A 62 -12.55 -2.97 -3.32
CA CYS A 62 -11.26 -3.22 -2.71
C CYS A 62 -10.17 -2.39 -3.38
N ILE A 63 -9.28 -1.87 -2.55
CA ILE A 63 -8.10 -1.09 -2.95
C ILE A 63 -6.85 -1.84 -2.55
N LEU A 64 -5.72 -1.56 -3.18
CA LEU A 64 -4.45 -2.15 -2.78
C LEU A 64 -3.89 -1.40 -1.57
N ALA A 65 -3.81 -2.11 -0.45
CA ALA A 65 -3.27 -1.59 0.80
C ALA A 65 -1.78 -1.22 0.66
N PRO A 66 -1.30 -0.23 1.41
CA PRO A 66 0.10 0.19 1.35
C PRO A 66 1.03 -0.85 1.98
N THR A 67 1.66 -1.67 1.14
CA THR A 67 2.70 -2.64 1.53
C THR A 67 4.08 -2.15 1.09
N ALA A 68 5.08 -2.35 1.95
CA ALA A 68 6.43 -1.85 1.73
C ALA A 68 7.24 -2.76 0.77
N LEU A 69 8.27 -2.18 0.14
CA LEU A 69 9.40 -2.92 -0.44
C LEU A 69 9.06 -4.05 -1.43
N HIS A 70 8.17 -3.81 -2.41
CA HIS A 70 7.74 -4.85 -3.37
C HIS A 70 8.89 -5.46 -4.19
N ARG A 71 10.05 -4.80 -4.29
CA ARG A 71 11.22 -5.41 -4.95
C ARG A 71 11.77 -6.63 -4.22
N LEU A 72 11.41 -6.87 -2.95
CA LEU A 72 11.76 -8.11 -2.27
C LEU A 72 11.02 -9.32 -2.84
N SER A 73 9.77 -9.14 -3.30
CA SER A 73 8.99 -10.21 -3.94
C SER A 73 9.21 -10.28 -5.45
N SER A 74 9.38 -9.13 -6.11
CA SER A 74 9.66 -9.03 -7.54
C SER A 74 10.79 -8.04 -7.79
N ASN A 75 12.03 -8.55 -7.84
CA ASN A 75 13.23 -7.71 -7.91
C ASN A 75 13.22 -6.74 -9.10
N GLU A 76 12.76 -7.21 -10.27
CA GLU A 76 12.75 -6.42 -11.50
C GLU A 76 11.69 -5.31 -11.49
N HIS A 77 10.47 -5.62 -11.05
CA HIS A 77 9.33 -4.71 -11.25
C HIS A 77 8.83 -4.07 -9.96
N GLY A 78 8.90 -4.75 -8.82
CA GLY A 78 8.42 -4.25 -7.53
C GLY A 78 7.04 -3.59 -7.61
N GLN A 79 6.96 -2.32 -7.19
CA GLN A 79 5.72 -1.54 -7.18
C GLN A 79 5.16 -1.31 -8.59
N LEU A 80 6.00 -1.39 -9.63
CA LEU A 80 5.56 -1.17 -11.02
C LEU A 80 4.58 -2.25 -11.47
N ALA A 81 4.84 -3.51 -11.10
CA ALA A 81 3.91 -4.60 -11.40
C ALA A 81 2.57 -4.40 -10.69
N THR A 82 2.60 -4.00 -9.42
CA THR A 82 1.41 -3.81 -8.60
C THR A 82 0.53 -2.66 -9.09
N PHE A 83 1.11 -1.51 -9.46
CA PHE A 83 0.29 -0.41 -9.98
C PHE A 83 -0.25 -0.73 -11.38
N ARG A 84 0.50 -1.44 -12.23
CA ARG A 84 -0.01 -1.87 -13.55
C ARG A 84 -1.26 -2.73 -13.42
N ALA A 85 -1.26 -3.64 -12.44
CA ALA A 85 -2.46 -4.40 -12.08
C ALA A 85 -3.59 -3.48 -11.57
N ALA A 86 -3.28 -2.51 -10.71
CA ALA A 86 -4.27 -1.55 -10.22
C ALA A 86 -4.91 -0.73 -11.36
N VAL A 87 -4.12 -0.32 -12.35
CA VAL A 87 -4.56 0.37 -13.57
C VAL A 87 -5.48 -0.53 -14.40
N ALA A 88 -5.05 -1.76 -14.68
CA ALA A 88 -5.84 -2.72 -15.44
C ALA A 88 -7.19 -3.02 -14.76
N CYS A 89 -7.20 -3.12 -13.43
CA CYS A 89 -8.40 -3.39 -12.64
C CYS A 89 -9.22 -2.13 -12.28
N SER A 90 -8.80 -0.94 -12.73
CA SER A 90 -9.46 0.34 -12.39
C SER A 90 -9.73 0.50 -10.89
N THR A 91 -8.69 0.24 -10.09
CA THR A 91 -8.73 0.43 -8.63
C THR A 91 -7.59 1.31 -8.14
N ILE A 92 -7.66 1.67 -6.86
CA ILE A 92 -6.72 2.55 -6.19
C ILE A 92 -5.54 1.73 -5.65
N MET A 93 -4.33 2.25 -5.83
CA MET A 93 -3.15 1.75 -5.13
C MET A 93 -2.66 2.78 -4.10
N CYS A 94 -2.57 2.36 -2.85
CA CYS A 94 -1.92 3.13 -1.80
C CYS A 94 -0.43 2.81 -1.78
N ILE A 95 0.42 3.81 -2.04
CA ILE A 95 1.88 3.69 -2.07
C ILE A 95 2.44 3.97 -0.69
N SER A 96 3.27 3.06 -0.16
CA SER A 96 3.92 3.24 1.15
C SER A 96 4.99 4.35 1.10
N THR A 97 5.27 4.99 2.23
CA THR A 97 6.50 5.78 2.39
C THR A 97 7.76 4.90 2.23
N MET A 98 7.66 3.63 2.60
CA MET A 98 8.76 2.64 2.55
C MET A 98 8.73 1.86 1.23
N VAL A 99 9.02 2.55 0.12
CA VAL A 99 9.02 1.95 -1.23
C VAL A 99 10.43 1.76 -1.76
N SER A 100 10.56 0.74 -2.61
CA SER A 100 11.80 0.36 -3.28
C SER A 100 11.97 0.98 -4.67
N ILE A 101 11.04 1.85 -5.05
CA ILE A 101 11.00 2.61 -6.29
C ILE A 101 10.46 4.00 -5.92
N CYS A 102 11.11 5.06 -6.40
CA CYS A 102 10.74 6.43 -6.06
C CYS A 102 9.31 6.78 -6.52
N MET A 103 8.65 7.66 -5.77
CA MET A 103 7.24 8.01 -6.00
C MET A 103 6.98 8.70 -7.34
N GLU A 104 7.96 9.44 -7.86
CA GLU A 104 7.93 10.16 -9.13
C GLU A 104 7.83 9.18 -10.27
N ARG A 105 8.74 8.20 -10.30
CA ARG A 105 8.75 7.15 -11.32
C ARG A 105 7.45 6.33 -11.30
N ILE A 106 6.94 6.02 -10.11
CA ILE A 106 5.64 5.32 -9.99
C ILE A 106 4.52 6.17 -10.60
N ALA A 107 4.48 7.47 -10.31
CA ALA A 107 3.46 8.38 -10.83
C ALA A 107 3.55 8.57 -12.35
N ASP A 108 4.76 8.75 -12.89
CA ASP A 108 4.99 8.91 -14.32
C ASP A 108 4.56 7.64 -15.08
N GLU A 109 5.04 6.46 -14.66
CA GLU A 109 4.66 5.22 -15.33
C GLU A 109 3.16 4.90 -15.13
N HIS A 110 2.55 5.28 -14.00
CA HIS A 110 1.09 5.14 -13.78
C HIS A 110 0.30 5.96 -14.81
N TRP A 111 0.69 7.22 -15.01
CA TRP A 111 0.06 8.10 -15.99
C TRP A 111 0.24 7.57 -17.42
N GLU A 112 1.44 7.12 -17.77
CA GLU A 112 1.72 6.52 -19.08
C GLU A 112 0.89 5.26 -19.32
N GLN A 113 0.75 4.38 -18.33
CA GLN A 113 -0.03 3.15 -18.45
C GLN A 113 -1.52 3.43 -18.65
N ILE A 114 -2.09 4.41 -17.94
CA ILE A 114 -3.46 4.86 -18.18
C ILE A 114 -3.59 5.39 -19.60
N LYS A 115 -2.69 6.28 -20.04
CA LYS A 115 -2.80 6.91 -21.36
C LYS A 115 -2.63 5.92 -22.52
N ALA A 116 -1.67 5.00 -22.42
CA ALA A 116 -1.30 4.11 -23.50
C ALA A 116 -2.16 2.84 -23.55
N ASN A 117 -2.42 2.21 -22.41
CA ASN A 117 -2.97 0.85 -22.35
C ASN A 117 -4.40 0.82 -21.80
N TYR A 118 -4.76 1.71 -20.88
CA TYR A 118 -6.06 1.70 -20.21
C TYR A 118 -6.69 3.10 -20.11
N PRO A 119 -7.05 3.74 -21.24
CA PRO A 119 -7.52 5.14 -21.26
C PRO A 119 -8.85 5.38 -20.54
N ARG A 120 -9.58 4.30 -20.20
CA ARG A 120 -10.82 4.34 -19.40
C ARG A 120 -10.60 3.97 -17.94
N SER A 121 -9.36 3.66 -17.54
CA SER A 121 -9.06 3.30 -16.15
C SER A 121 -9.32 4.49 -15.24
N THR A 122 -10.05 4.22 -14.16
CA THR A 122 -10.28 5.20 -13.08
C THR A 122 -9.28 5.02 -11.94
N SER A 123 -8.21 4.26 -12.17
CA SER A 123 -7.17 4.01 -11.17
C SER A 123 -6.53 5.31 -10.67
N GLN A 124 -6.24 5.35 -9.38
CA GLN A 124 -5.56 6.48 -8.75
C GLN A 124 -4.47 5.98 -7.82
N LEU A 125 -3.45 6.83 -7.64
CA LEU A 125 -2.44 6.65 -6.62
C LEU A 125 -2.82 7.47 -5.38
N ARG A 126 -2.71 6.83 -4.21
CA ARG A 126 -2.76 7.48 -2.89
C ARG A 126 -1.43 7.29 -2.18
N TYR A 127 -1.06 8.24 -1.35
CA TYR A 127 0.22 8.20 -0.67
C TYR A 127 0.02 7.91 0.82
N LYS A 128 0.55 6.78 1.29
CA LYS A 128 0.58 6.45 2.70
C LYS A 128 1.76 7.15 3.36
N LEU A 129 1.47 7.87 4.44
CA LEU A 129 2.41 8.75 5.13
C LEU A 129 2.63 8.29 6.57
N TYR A 130 3.90 8.15 6.95
CA TYR A 130 4.32 8.25 8.36
C TYR A 130 4.66 9.71 8.67
N VAL A 131 4.26 10.17 9.85
CA VAL A 131 4.61 11.51 10.32
C VAL A 131 5.88 11.42 11.15
N PHE A 132 6.94 12.07 10.67
CA PHE A 132 8.24 12.09 11.34
C PHE A 132 8.28 13.22 12.38
N LYS A 133 9.07 13.04 13.46
CA LYS A 133 9.35 14.03 14.50
C LYS A 133 9.82 15.34 13.89
N ASN A 134 10.67 15.27 12.86
CA ASN A 134 10.94 16.43 12.02
C ASN A 134 9.78 16.68 11.05
N ARG A 135 8.96 17.67 11.38
CA ARG A 135 7.80 18.05 10.54
C ARG A 135 8.20 18.59 9.17
N GLN A 136 9.41 19.13 9.01
CA GLN A 136 9.88 19.59 7.71
C GLN A 136 10.04 18.43 6.71
N ASP A 137 10.50 17.27 7.16
CA ASP A 137 10.63 16.09 6.28
C ASP A 137 9.27 15.54 5.87
N THR A 138 8.33 15.51 6.82
CA THR A 138 6.94 15.15 6.55
C THR A 138 6.30 16.11 5.55
N GLN A 139 6.50 17.42 5.73
CA GLN A 139 5.98 18.45 4.83
C GLN A 139 6.57 18.29 3.42
N ARG A 140 7.90 18.10 3.29
CA ARG A 140 8.54 17.88 1.98
C ARG A 140 7.96 16.67 1.26
N LEU A 141 7.69 15.57 1.97
CA LEU A 141 7.09 14.37 1.38
C LEU A 141 5.65 14.60 0.93
N ILE A 142 4.86 15.38 1.68
CA ILE A 142 3.51 15.77 1.28
C ILE A 142 3.55 16.61 0.00
N GLU A 143 4.35 17.68 0.00
CA GLU A 143 4.49 18.56 -1.16
C GLU A 143 5.01 17.78 -2.38
N HIS A 144 5.89 16.80 -2.18
CA HIS A 144 6.36 15.93 -3.24
C HIS A 144 5.24 15.06 -3.80
N ALA A 145 4.51 14.34 -2.94
CA ALA A 145 3.40 13.50 -3.36
C ALA A 145 2.32 14.33 -4.10
N GLU A 146 2.03 15.55 -3.65
CA GLU A 146 1.12 16.46 -4.35
C GLU A 146 1.62 16.83 -5.75
N ARG A 147 2.90 17.20 -5.89
CA ARG A 147 3.52 17.51 -7.21
C ARG A 147 3.47 16.31 -8.16
N CYS A 148 3.64 15.10 -7.66
CA CYS A 148 3.52 13.86 -8.45
C CYS A 148 2.07 13.48 -8.76
N GLY A 149 1.07 14.22 -8.26
CA GLY A 149 -0.33 14.01 -8.61
C GLY A 149 -1.06 12.93 -7.80
N TYR A 150 -0.49 12.51 -6.67
CA TYR A 150 -1.18 11.63 -5.72
C TYR A 150 -2.45 12.30 -5.20
N LYS A 151 -3.56 11.55 -5.14
CA LYS A 151 -4.90 12.13 -4.95
C LYS A 151 -5.38 12.22 -3.50
N ALA A 152 -4.74 11.48 -2.61
CA ALA A 152 -5.06 11.53 -1.18
C ALA A 152 -3.88 11.04 -0.34
N LEU A 153 -3.85 11.48 0.90
CA LEU A 153 -2.95 10.98 1.93
C LEU A 153 -3.65 9.90 2.77
N VAL A 154 -2.93 8.84 3.09
CA VAL A 154 -3.34 7.80 4.05
C VAL A 154 -2.37 7.87 5.22
N VAL A 155 -2.74 8.65 6.25
CA VAL A 155 -1.89 8.84 7.43
C VAL A 155 -1.98 7.60 8.30
N THR A 156 -0.84 6.95 8.54
CA THR A 156 -0.76 5.74 9.36
C THR A 156 -0.39 6.15 10.79
N VAL A 157 -1.32 5.94 11.72
CA VAL A 157 -1.23 6.40 13.12
C VAL A 157 -1.00 5.27 14.13
N ASP A 158 -1.06 4.01 13.68
CA ASP A 158 -0.88 2.81 14.50
C ASP A 158 0.58 2.33 14.59
N HIS A 159 1.51 3.08 13.99
CA HIS A 159 2.92 2.70 13.88
C HIS A 159 3.84 3.70 14.59
N CYS A 160 3.62 3.94 15.88
CA CYS A 160 4.47 4.81 16.69
C CYS A 160 5.85 4.19 16.95
N GLU A 161 5.90 2.86 17.07
CA GLU A 161 7.11 2.05 17.21
C GLU A 161 7.00 0.83 16.29
N VAL A 162 8.13 0.25 15.92
CA VAL A 162 8.15 -0.99 15.15
C VAL A 162 7.62 -2.12 16.04
N GLY A 163 6.57 -2.81 15.60
CA GLY A 163 6.03 -3.97 16.33
C GLY A 163 7.07 -5.08 16.45
N ASN A 164 6.99 -5.86 17.53
CA ASN A 164 7.93 -6.96 17.79
C ASN A 164 7.69 -8.12 16.83
N ARG A 165 8.38 -8.13 15.68
CA ARG A 165 8.30 -9.20 14.68
C ARG A 165 9.41 -10.22 14.94
N GLU A 166 9.09 -11.24 15.72
CA GLU A 166 10.06 -12.26 16.15
C GLU A 166 10.73 -12.97 14.97
N CYS A 167 9.99 -13.25 13.89
CA CYS A 167 10.56 -13.86 12.69
C CYS A 167 11.60 -12.98 12.01
N ASP A 168 11.40 -11.66 11.97
CA ASP A 168 12.37 -10.72 11.40
C ASP A 168 13.63 -10.66 12.27
N ILE A 169 13.47 -10.68 13.60
CA ILE A 169 14.58 -10.70 14.56
C ILE A 169 15.38 -12.02 14.45
N HIS A 170 14.69 -13.16 14.49
CA HIS A 170 15.30 -14.48 14.38
C HIS A 170 16.05 -14.66 13.06
N ASN A 171 15.46 -14.19 11.96
CA ASN A 171 16.07 -14.26 10.64
C ASN A 171 17.13 -13.18 10.39
N GLN A 172 17.34 -12.25 11.34
CA GLN A 172 18.21 -11.09 11.17
C GLN A 172 17.91 -10.34 9.87
N PHE A 173 16.63 -10.06 9.65
CA PHE A 173 16.15 -9.50 8.39
C PHE A 173 16.88 -8.19 8.06
N SER A 174 17.37 -8.11 6.84
CA SER A 174 18.05 -6.95 6.26
C SER A 174 17.73 -6.86 4.77
N LEU A 175 17.84 -5.66 4.20
CA LEU A 175 17.60 -5.50 2.77
C LEU A 175 18.69 -6.19 1.94
N PRO A 176 18.30 -6.98 0.92
CA PRO A 176 19.24 -7.50 -0.07
C PRO A 176 19.97 -6.37 -0.81
N TYR A 177 21.17 -6.69 -1.31
CA TYR A 177 21.96 -5.74 -2.09
C TYR A 177 21.17 -5.19 -3.29
N GLY A 178 21.22 -3.86 -3.48
CA GLY A 178 20.55 -3.17 -4.58
C GLY A 178 19.07 -2.85 -4.34
N ILE A 179 18.55 -3.12 -3.13
CA ILE A 179 17.22 -2.69 -2.68
C ILE A 179 17.40 -1.71 -1.51
N GLN A 180 16.81 -0.54 -1.63
CA GLN A 180 16.83 0.53 -0.64
C GLN A 180 15.45 1.19 -0.55
N VAL A 181 15.23 2.04 0.45
CA VAL A 181 14.03 2.89 0.50
C VAL A 181 14.30 4.18 -0.25
N GLU A 182 13.63 4.33 -1.40
CA GLU A 182 13.92 5.42 -2.34
C GLU A 182 13.33 6.77 -1.90
N ASN A 183 12.25 6.77 -1.12
CA ASN A 183 11.57 8.01 -0.72
C ASN A 183 12.14 8.65 0.57
N ILE A 184 12.96 7.93 1.33
CA ILE A 184 13.55 8.39 2.59
C ILE A 184 15.06 8.37 2.39
N ILE A 185 15.58 9.38 1.70
CA ILE A 185 17.02 9.56 1.55
C ILE A 185 17.43 10.70 2.49
N ASP A 186 18.06 10.33 3.60
CA ASP A 186 19.02 11.19 4.28
C ASP A 186 20.41 10.67 3.87
N ASP A 187 21.23 11.52 3.25
CA ASP A 187 22.54 11.21 2.65
C ASP A 187 23.58 10.63 3.64
N LYS A 188 23.20 10.31 4.88
CA LYS A 188 24.11 10.05 6.00
C LYS A 188 24.02 8.68 6.65
N CYS A 189 23.09 7.81 6.26
CA CYS A 189 22.99 6.48 6.90
C CYS A 189 22.69 5.34 5.90
N ASN A 190 23.74 4.66 5.43
CA ASN A 190 23.68 3.46 4.57
C ASN A 190 23.15 2.20 5.29
N ASP A 191 22.55 2.33 6.49
CA ASP A 191 22.12 1.19 7.29
C ASP A 191 20.59 1.24 7.47
N PHE A 192 19.89 0.56 6.56
CA PHE A 192 18.43 0.49 6.55
C PHE A 192 17.85 -0.05 7.86
N ALA A 193 18.50 -1.01 8.53
CA ALA A 193 18.02 -1.54 9.81
C ALA A 193 18.09 -0.46 10.91
N LYS A 194 19.12 0.40 10.89
CA LYS A 194 19.20 1.55 11.81
C LYS A 194 18.27 2.69 11.41
N ALA A 195 18.03 2.94 10.12
CA ALA A 195 17.11 3.97 9.66
C ALA A 195 15.63 3.58 9.86
N TYR A 196 15.27 2.32 9.68
CA TYR A 196 13.92 1.80 9.88
C TYR A 196 13.53 1.73 11.36
N CYS A 197 14.44 1.26 12.24
CA CYS A 197 14.20 1.22 13.69
C CYS A 197 14.42 2.57 14.39
N ARG A 198 14.96 3.60 13.72
CA ARG A 198 15.21 4.92 14.32
C ARG A 198 14.62 6.09 13.54
N ALA A 199 13.92 5.87 12.43
CA ALA A 199 13.14 6.92 11.81
C ALA A 199 12.19 7.43 12.90
N PRO A 200 12.39 8.65 13.40
CA PRO A 200 11.71 9.06 14.60
C PRO A 200 10.29 9.38 14.17
N ILE A 201 9.40 8.39 14.11
CA ILE A 201 7.99 8.59 13.91
C ILE A 201 7.50 9.35 15.14
N ASP A 202 6.63 10.32 14.91
CA ASP A 202 6.12 11.11 16.01
C ASP A 202 4.99 10.38 16.72
N ALA A 203 5.33 9.77 17.86
CA ALA A 203 4.38 9.11 18.74
C ALA A 203 3.47 10.09 19.52
N SER A 204 3.70 11.40 19.44
CA SER A 204 2.93 12.43 20.17
C SER A 204 1.77 13.02 19.36
N LEU A 205 1.41 12.41 18.24
CA LEU A 205 0.25 12.85 17.46
C LEU A 205 -1.04 12.69 18.29
N PRO A 206 -1.90 13.73 18.34
CA PRO A 206 -3.11 13.73 19.14
C PRO A 206 -4.19 12.78 18.61
#